data_AF-A0A8A2VEB7-F1
#
_entry.id   AF-A0A8A2VEB7-F1
#
_cell.length_a   1.000
_cell.length_b   1.000
_cell.length_c   1.000
_cell.angle_alpha   90.00
_cell.angle_beta   90.00
_cell.angle_gamma   90.00
#
_symmetry.space_group_name_H-M   'P 1'
#
loop_
_entity.id
_entity.type
_entity.pdbx_description
1 polymer ?
#
loop_
_entity_poly.entity_id
_entity_poly.type
_entity_poly.pdbx_seq_one_letter_code
_entity_poly.pdbx_strand_id
1 'polypeptide(L)'
;MTDATTPIEATFELQRQSIEQSQQLFEQGLEFQENAMESFFRNGLAAQRSAQRQGTELARRFLDAQLETLEAAMDEDAYDVRSTVDEGIEESTEQTKQLFNEGFEQHAELVQRMLHAQFDALESVMDGDEFDVRSAVNDGFEEFERTQNEAWDEFEDGFLEAVDELTAQQQQVLADSTQSMLEAQRETEQQTVEGVRRAEEAAETVQQSTEDVADTVQQSTEAVARTAQESTESVARTSQQSAQELVDQTADATEDLAVDTTDAIESATEAGTDVAKQNLQALEGVGQTYAERLADAGIETVADLSRAQANSVAKAAEISQARATDWIQAAQSQSQT
;
A
#
# COMPACT_ATOMS: atom_id res chain seq x y z
N MET A 1 -14.91 -10.50 16.15
CA MET A 1 -14.93 -9.89 14.82
C MET A 1 -14.46 -8.47 14.98
N THR A 2 -13.22 -8.20 14.58
CA THR A 2 -12.67 -6.85 14.49
C THR A 2 -12.65 -6.54 13.01
N ASP A 3 -13.55 -5.67 12.56
CA ASP A 3 -13.57 -5.15 11.18
C ASP A 3 -12.18 -4.58 10.87
N ALA A 4 -11.42 -5.20 9.96
CA ALA A 4 -10.07 -4.74 9.64
C ALA A 4 -10.09 -3.46 8.77
N THR A 5 -11.27 -3.07 8.29
CA THR A 5 -11.53 -1.85 7.51
C THR A 5 -11.60 -0.59 8.38
N THR A 6 -12.09 -0.69 9.62
CA THR A 6 -12.30 0.46 10.52
C THR A 6 -11.03 1.27 10.81
N PRO A 7 -9.86 0.66 11.06
CA PRO A 7 -8.61 1.42 11.29
C PRO A 7 -8.12 2.13 10.02
N ILE A 8 -8.33 1.53 8.85
CA ILE A 8 -7.87 2.08 7.57
C ILE A 8 -8.73 3.28 7.16
N GLU A 9 -10.06 3.14 7.24
CA GLU A 9 -11.00 4.25 7.01
C GLU A 9 -10.74 5.41 7.98
N ALA A 10 -10.54 5.14 9.27
CA ALA A 10 -10.23 6.17 10.25
C ALA A 10 -8.95 6.95 9.91
N THR A 11 -7.96 6.29 9.30
CA THR A 11 -6.70 6.93 8.89
C THR A 11 -6.93 7.85 7.68
N PHE A 12 -7.74 7.42 6.72
CA PHE A 12 -8.12 8.23 5.55
C PHE A 12 -9.02 9.42 5.93
N GLU A 13 -9.93 9.25 6.90
CA GLU A 13 -10.73 10.36 7.40
C GLU A 13 -9.90 11.45 8.08
N LEU A 14 -8.92 11.05 8.91
CA LEU A 14 -7.98 11.99 9.53
C LEU A 14 -7.16 12.74 8.47
N GLN A 15 -6.72 12.03 7.42
CA GLN A 15 -5.99 12.65 6.32
C GLN A 15 -6.85 13.67 5.57
N ARG A 16 -8.10 13.32 5.23
CA ARG A 16 -9.07 14.22 4.59
C ARG A 16 -9.28 15.48 5.43
N GLN A 17 -9.55 15.32 6.73
CA GLN A 17 -9.77 16.45 7.62
C GLN A 17 -8.54 17.36 7.71
N SER A 18 -7.33 16.79 7.71
CA SER A 18 -6.09 17.57 7.72
C SER A 18 -5.89 18.38 6.43
N ILE A 19 -6.26 17.81 5.28
CA ILE A 19 -6.15 18.48 3.99
C ILE A 19 -7.18 19.60 3.89
N GLU A 20 -8.43 19.34 4.25
CA GLU A 20 -9.51 20.36 4.30
C GLU A 20 -9.13 21.52 5.24
N GLN A 21 -8.57 21.21 6.41
CA GLN A 21 -8.11 22.24 7.34
C GLN A 21 -6.92 23.04 6.78
N SER A 22 -5.99 22.38 6.08
CA SER A 22 -4.86 23.06 5.44
C SER A 22 -5.30 23.97 4.28
N GLN A 23 -6.30 23.54 3.51
CA GLN A 23 -6.91 24.32 2.43
C GLN A 23 -7.57 25.57 3.00
N GLN A 24 -8.36 25.43 4.06
CA GLN A 24 -9.04 26.56 4.68
C GLN A 24 -8.07 27.59 5.29
N LEU A 25 -6.96 27.13 5.87
CA LEU A 25 -5.90 28.01 6.35
C LEU A 25 -5.16 28.72 5.22
N PHE A 26 -5.00 28.04 4.08
CA PHE A 26 -4.37 28.61 2.90
C PHE A 26 -5.27 29.67 2.24
N GLU A 27 -6.57 29.40 2.11
CA GLU A 27 -7.58 30.36 1.64
C GLU A 27 -7.60 31.62 2.51
N GLN A 28 -7.65 31.46 3.84
CA GLN A 28 -7.58 32.59 4.78
C GLN A 28 -6.25 33.36 4.67
N GLY A 29 -5.15 32.66 4.38
CA GLY A 29 -3.84 33.29 4.16
C GLY A 29 -3.79 34.12 2.88
N LEU A 30 -4.41 33.63 1.80
CA LEU A 30 -4.53 34.36 0.55
C LEU A 30 -5.46 35.57 0.68
N GLU A 31 -6.62 35.43 1.32
CA GLU A 31 -7.52 36.55 1.61
C GLU A 31 -6.82 37.63 2.46
N PHE A 32 -6.05 37.22 3.47
CA PHE A 32 -5.27 38.16 4.27
C PHE A 32 -4.21 38.88 3.42
N GLN A 33 -3.49 38.14 2.58
CA GLN A 33 -2.47 38.69 1.69
C GLN A 33 -3.10 39.68 0.69
N GLU A 34 -4.25 39.34 0.13
CA GLU A 34 -5.02 40.17 -0.80
C GLU A 34 -5.47 41.48 -0.15
N ASN A 35 -6.14 41.41 1.00
CA ASN A 35 -6.56 42.60 1.76
C ASN A 35 -5.38 43.49 2.16
N ALA A 36 -4.24 42.89 2.55
CA ALA A 36 -3.03 43.62 2.91
C ALA A 36 -2.38 44.29 1.69
N MET A 37 -2.36 43.57 0.56
CA MET A 37 -1.80 44.04 -0.71
C MET A 37 -2.65 45.17 -1.29
N GLU A 38 -3.97 45.00 -1.32
CA GLU A 38 -4.94 46.03 -1.69
C GLU A 38 -4.76 47.28 -0.83
N SER A 39 -4.70 47.12 0.49
CA SER A 39 -4.47 48.24 1.41
C SER A 39 -3.14 48.95 1.15
N PHE A 40 -2.07 48.20 0.91
CA PHE A 40 -0.76 48.76 0.60
C PHE A 40 -0.78 49.53 -0.74
N PHE A 41 -1.40 48.97 -1.77
CA PHE A 41 -1.51 49.60 -3.08
C PHE A 41 -2.40 50.84 -3.06
N ARG A 42 -3.58 50.79 -2.45
CA ARG A 42 -4.46 51.97 -2.28
C ARG A 42 -3.73 53.11 -1.56
N ASN A 43 -2.96 52.78 -0.51
CA ASN A 43 -2.15 53.78 0.18
C ASN A 43 -1.00 54.34 -0.70
N GLY A 44 -0.35 53.49 -1.50
CA GLY A 44 0.69 53.91 -2.45
C GLY A 44 0.15 54.80 -3.57
N LEU A 45 -1.00 54.42 -4.16
CA LEU A 45 -1.71 55.19 -5.17
C LEU A 45 -2.22 56.51 -4.60
N ALA A 46 -2.77 56.51 -3.38
CA ALA A 46 -3.15 57.74 -2.70
C ALA A 46 -1.97 58.66 -2.43
N ALA A 47 -0.79 58.12 -2.05
CA ALA A 47 0.43 58.90 -1.89
C ALA A 47 0.90 59.51 -3.23
N GLN A 48 0.82 58.76 -4.33
CA GLN A 48 1.15 59.24 -5.67
C GLN A 48 0.15 60.29 -6.18
N ARG A 49 -1.14 60.09 -5.97
CA ARG A 49 -2.22 61.06 -6.26
C ARG A 49 -2.03 62.34 -5.46
N SER A 50 -1.66 62.23 -4.18
CA SER A 50 -1.34 63.37 -3.32
C SER A 50 -0.12 64.15 -3.83
N ALA A 51 0.93 63.46 -4.28
CA ALA A 51 2.11 64.10 -4.85
C ALA A 51 1.79 64.86 -6.15
N GLN A 52 0.96 64.28 -7.03
CA GLN A 52 0.51 64.98 -8.24
C GLN A 52 -0.34 66.22 -7.93
N ARG A 53 -1.30 66.13 -6.99
CA ARG A 53 -2.08 67.30 -6.54
C ARG A 53 -1.20 68.39 -5.94
N GLN A 54 -0.18 67.99 -5.17
CA GLN A 54 0.79 68.94 -4.64
C GLN A 54 1.57 69.65 -5.77
N GLY A 55 1.86 68.95 -6.87
CA GLY A 55 2.47 69.51 -8.06
C GLY A 55 1.57 70.51 -8.81
N THR A 56 0.27 70.22 -8.96
CA THR A 56 -0.69 71.14 -9.60
C THR A 56 -0.91 72.40 -8.76
N GLU A 57 -1.04 72.25 -7.45
CA GLU A 57 -1.12 73.38 -6.52
C GLU A 57 0.14 74.25 -6.57
N LEU A 58 1.32 73.64 -6.69
CA LEU A 58 2.57 74.37 -6.80
C LEU A 58 2.64 75.17 -8.12
N ALA A 59 2.24 74.56 -9.23
CA ALA A 59 2.15 75.22 -10.52
C ALA A 59 1.14 76.38 -10.49
N ARG A 60 0.00 76.20 -9.81
CA ARG A 60 -1.00 77.26 -9.60
C ARG A 60 -0.42 78.43 -8.82
N ARG A 61 0.25 78.17 -7.68
CA ARG A 61 0.90 79.22 -6.86
C ARG A 61 1.99 79.98 -7.63
N PHE A 62 2.77 79.27 -8.46
CA PHE A 62 3.79 79.88 -9.31
C PHE A 62 3.17 80.85 -10.32
N LEU A 63 2.05 80.48 -10.94
CA LEU A 63 1.37 81.32 -11.90
C LEU A 63 0.68 82.52 -11.27
N ASP A 64 0.03 82.33 -10.12
CA ASP A 64 -0.53 83.43 -9.34
C ASP A 64 0.56 84.47 -9.02
N ALA A 65 1.75 84.03 -8.62
CA ALA A 65 2.87 84.93 -8.33
C ALA A 65 3.38 85.69 -9.58
N GLN A 66 3.44 85.04 -10.75
CA GLN A 66 3.82 85.72 -12.00
C GLN A 66 2.77 86.75 -12.45
N LEU A 67 1.48 86.41 -12.33
CA LEU A 67 0.39 87.32 -12.66
C LEU A 67 0.35 88.51 -11.70
N GLU A 68 0.58 88.30 -10.40
CA GLU A 68 0.67 89.37 -9.39
C GLU A 68 1.86 90.31 -9.68
N THR A 69 2.99 89.76 -10.12
CA THR A 69 4.16 90.57 -10.53
C THR A 69 3.86 91.41 -11.77
N LEU A 70 3.15 90.85 -12.75
CA LEU A 70 2.74 91.57 -13.96
C LEU A 70 1.71 92.65 -13.65
N GLU A 71 0.73 92.35 -12.80
CA GLU A 71 -0.28 93.30 -12.33
C GLU A 71 0.37 94.48 -11.59
N ALA A 72 1.30 94.20 -10.67
CA ALA A 72 2.07 95.23 -9.97
C ALA A 72 2.96 96.08 -10.90
N ALA A 73 3.40 95.50 -12.03
CA ALA A 73 4.21 96.20 -13.02
C ALA A 73 3.37 97.03 -14.01
N MET A 74 2.07 96.76 -14.11
CA MET A 74 1.11 97.51 -14.94
C MET A 74 0.42 98.67 -14.20
N ASP A 75 0.57 98.75 -12.88
CA ASP A 75 0.01 99.82 -12.06
C ASP A 75 0.76 101.16 -12.29
N GLU A 76 0.02 102.28 -12.37
CA GLU A 76 0.44 103.54 -13.02
C GLU A 76 1.59 104.28 -12.29
N ASP A 77 1.96 103.84 -11.08
CA ASP A 77 2.96 104.45 -10.20
C ASP A 77 4.34 103.73 -10.19
N ALA A 78 4.50 102.63 -10.93
CA ALA A 78 5.73 101.81 -10.91
C ALA A 78 6.87 102.43 -11.77
N TYR A 79 7.82 103.10 -11.12
CA TYR A 79 8.93 103.81 -11.79
C TYR A 79 9.97 102.90 -12.50
N ASP A 80 9.92 101.57 -12.32
CA ASP A 80 10.81 100.63 -13.03
C ASP A 80 10.18 99.23 -13.15
N VAL A 81 9.19 99.14 -14.06
CA VAL A 81 8.50 97.90 -14.51
C VAL A 81 9.49 96.75 -14.75
N ARG A 82 10.69 97.05 -15.25
CA ARG A 82 11.66 96.03 -15.64
C ARG A 82 12.34 95.39 -14.43
N SER A 83 12.66 96.19 -13.41
CA SER A 83 13.27 95.68 -12.18
C SER A 83 12.33 94.80 -11.36
N THR A 84 11.06 95.20 -11.25
CA THR A 84 10.03 94.46 -10.51
C THR A 84 9.75 93.10 -11.15
N VAL A 85 9.70 93.06 -12.48
CA VAL A 85 9.52 91.82 -13.24
C VAL A 85 10.76 90.92 -13.15
N ASP A 86 11.97 91.48 -13.25
CA ASP A 86 13.21 90.69 -13.13
C ASP A 86 13.38 90.09 -11.72
N GLU A 87 13.08 90.84 -10.65
CA GLU A 87 13.10 90.31 -9.27
C GLU A 87 12.06 89.19 -9.05
N GLY A 88 10.82 89.38 -9.53
CA GLY A 88 9.76 88.37 -9.40
C GLY A 88 10.06 87.09 -10.18
N ILE A 89 10.67 87.21 -11.37
CA ILE A 89 11.10 86.05 -12.17
C ILE A 89 12.27 85.32 -11.50
N GLU A 90 13.24 86.04 -10.92
CA GLU A 90 14.41 85.42 -10.28
C GLU A 90 14.01 84.67 -8.99
N GLU A 91 13.17 85.27 -8.14
CA GLU A 91 12.66 84.64 -6.92
C GLU A 91 11.82 83.38 -7.24
N SER A 92 10.93 83.50 -8.21
CA SER A 92 10.06 82.42 -8.66
C SER A 92 10.85 81.28 -9.34
N THR A 93 11.90 81.61 -10.09
CA THR A 93 12.77 80.65 -10.76
C THR A 93 13.62 79.83 -9.79
N GLU A 94 14.17 80.45 -8.74
CA GLU A 94 14.96 79.74 -7.74
C GLU A 94 14.09 78.78 -6.90
N GLN A 95 12.86 79.19 -6.56
CA GLN A 95 11.90 78.32 -5.90
C GLN A 95 11.50 77.13 -6.81
N THR A 96 11.26 77.39 -8.09
CA THR A 96 10.87 76.37 -9.08
C THR A 96 11.98 75.35 -9.35
N LYS A 97 13.24 75.79 -9.49
CA LYS A 97 14.39 74.90 -9.71
C LYS A 97 14.59 73.89 -8.58
N GLN A 98 14.31 74.28 -7.33
CA GLN A 98 14.47 73.39 -6.19
C GLN A 98 13.40 72.28 -6.16
N LEU A 99 12.25 72.50 -6.82
CA LEU A 99 11.07 71.64 -6.79
C LEU A 99 10.89 70.79 -8.06
N PHE A 100 11.34 71.29 -9.23
CA PHE A 100 11.05 70.67 -10.55
C PHE A 100 12.06 69.62 -11.03
N ASN A 101 13.13 69.34 -10.28
CA ASN A 101 14.22 68.46 -10.73
C ASN A 101 13.83 66.98 -10.93
N GLU A 102 12.63 66.55 -10.53
CA GLU A 102 12.20 65.13 -10.59
C GLU A 102 11.00 64.84 -11.53
N GLY A 103 10.27 65.84 -12.05
CA GLY A 103 8.94 65.65 -12.66
C GLY A 103 8.75 66.10 -14.12
N PHE A 104 9.83 66.39 -14.86
CA PHE A 104 9.80 67.22 -16.07
C PHE A 104 8.92 66.71 -17.24
N GLU A 105 8.70 65.40 -17.37
CA GLU A 105 8.05 64.83 -18.56
C GLU A 105 6.51 64.93 -18.56
N GLN A 106 5.84 64.82 -17.40
CA GLN A 106 4.38 64.94 -17.32
C GLN A 106 3.88 66.39 -17.31
N HIS A 107 4.74 67.35 -16.91
CA HIS A 107 4.38 68.76 -16.81
C HIS A 107 4.46 69.53 -18.14
N ALA A 108 5.04 68.94 -19.19
CA ALA A 108 5.18 69.60 -20.48
C ALA A 108 3.82 69.92 -21.14
N GLU A 109 2.84 69.03 -21.00
CA GLU A 109 1.48 69.26 -21.53
C GLU A 109 0.71 70.35 -20.75
N LEU A 110 0.93 70.42 -19.43
CA LEU A 110 0.38 71.49 -18.58
C LEU A 110 0.94 72.85 -18.99
N VAL A 111 2.27 72.94 -19.18
CA VAL A 111 2.95 74.15 -19.65
C VAL A 111 2.44 74.57 -21.03
N GLN A 112 2.16 73.61 -21.92
CA GLN A 112 1.65 73.88 -23.25
C GLN A 112 0.20 74.40 -23.24
N ARG A 113 -0.70 73.83 -22.42
CA ARG A 113 -2.06 74.35 -22.23
C ARG A 113 -2.07 75.73 -21.59
N MET A 114 -1.20 75.94 -20.61
CA MET A 114 -1.06 77.21 -19.92
C MET A 114 -0.55 78.32 -20.85
N LEU A 115 0.41 78.01 -21.73
CA LEU A 115 0.84 78.91 -22.80
C LEU A 115 -0.32 79.31 -23.72
N HIS A 116 -1.17 78.36 -24.12
CA HIS A 116 -2.37 78.68 -24.90
C HIS A 116 -3.34 79.59 -24.15
N ALA A 117 -3.63 79.30 -22.87
CA ALA A 117 -4.50 80.16 -22.06
C ALA A 117 -3.93 81.58 -21.91
N GLN A 118 -2.60 81.72 -21.77
CA GLN A 118 -1.92 83.00 -21.72
C GLN A 118 -2.00 83.77 -23.05
N PHE A 119 -1.92 83.08 -24.18
CA PHE A 119 -2.07 83.67 -25.51
C PHE A 119 -3.52 84.09 -25.80
N ASP A 120 -4.50 83.26 -25.47
CA ASP A 120 -5.93 83.58 -25.62
C ASP A 120 -6.33 84.77 -24.74
N ALA A 121 -5.79 84.84 -23.52
CA ALA A 121 -5.98 85.98 -22.62
C ALA A 121 -5.38 87.28 -23.16
N LEU A 122 -4.15 87.22 -23.70
CA LEU A 122 -3.50 88.37 -24.35
C LEU A 122 -4.27 88.85 -25.59
N GLU A 123 -4.82 87.92 -26.37
CA GLU A 123 -5.64 88.23 -27.55
C GLU A 123 -6.97 88.90 -27.13
N SER A 124 -7.60 88.43 -26.05
CA SER A 124 -8.84 89.01 -25.52
C SER A 124 -8.67 90.39 -24.88
N VAL A 125 -7.56 90.64 -24.17
CA VAL A 125 -7.25 91.96 -23.59
C VAL A 125 -7.01 93.00 -24.70
N MET A 126 -6.47 92.58 -25.85
CA MET A 126 -6.34 93.44 -27.03
C MET A 126 -7.68 93.77 -27.70
N ASP A 127 -8.71 92.94 -27.53
CA ASP A 127 -10.06 93.12 -28.11
C ASP A 127 -11.03 93.94 -27.21
N GLY A 128 -10.62 94.35 -26.01
CA GLY A 128 -11.25 95.44 -25.25
C GLY A 128 -12.34 95.08 -24.23
N ASP A 129 -12.54 93.80 -23.93
CA ASP A 129 -13.36 93.36 -22.79
C ASP A 129 -12.51 93.21 -21.51
N GLU A 130 -13.11 93.50 -20.34
CA GLU A 130 -12.52 93.34 -19.00
C GLU A 130 -12.42 91.83 -18.68
N PHE A 131 -11.52 91.13 -19.35
CA PHE A 131 -11.32 89.70 -19.19
C PHE A 131 -10.30 89.45 -18.08
N ASP A 132 -10.75 88.87 -16.97
CA ASP A 132 -9.89 88.47 -15.87
C ASP A 132 -9.13 87.19 -16.24
N VAL A 133 -7.89 87.38 -16.71
CA VAL A 133 -6.93 86.31 -17.02
C VAL A 133 -6.79 85.31 -15.86
N ARG A 134 -6.93 85.79 -14.61
CA ARG A 134 -6.83 84.96 -13.41
C ARG A 134 -7.99 83.98 -13.30
N SER A 135 -9.20 84.38 -13.68
CA SER A 135 -10.38 83.51 -13.66
C SER A 135 -10.25 82.39 -14.69
N ALA A 136 -9.85 82.71 -15.93
CA ALA A 136 -9.71 81.71 -16.99
C ALA A 136 -8.60 80.69 -16.69
N VAL A 137 -7.49 81.12 -16.09
CA VAL A 137 -6.42 80.22 -15.65
C VAL A 137 -6.92 79.31 -14.52
N ASN A 138 -7.63 79.86 -13.52
CA ASN A 138 -8.18 79.07 -12.42
C ASN A 138 -9.18 78.00 -12.90
N ASP A 139 -10.09 78.36 -13.80
CA ASP A 139 -11.07 77.41 -14.38
C ASP A 139 -10.36 76.28 -15.14
N GLY A 140 -9.28 76.60 -15.87
CA GLY A 140 -8.46 75.60 -16.57
C GLY A 140 -7.73 74.63 -15.63
N PHE A 141 -7.28 75.09 -14.46
CA PHE A 141 -6.70 74.22 -13.43
C PHE A 141 -7.76 73.32 -12.80
N GLU A 142 -8.95 73.83 -12.52
CA GLU A 142 -10.04 73.02 -11.95
C GLU A 142 -10.49 71.92 -12.92
N GLU A 143 -10.63 72.24 -14.21
CA GLU A 143 -10.99 71.25 -15.23
C GLU A 143 -9.87 70.21 -15.46
N PHE A 144 -8.61 70.63 -15.39
CA PHE A 144 -7.47 69.72 -15.43
C PHE A 144 -7.45 68.77 -14.23
N GLU A 145 -7.64 69.29 -13.01
CA GLU A 145 -7.71 68.48 -11.79
C GLU A 145 -8.89 67.51 -11.82
N ARG A 146 -10.04 67.94 -12.35
CA ARG A 146 -11.21 67.07 -12.55
C ARG A 146 -10.89 65.91 -13.48
N THR A 147 -10.30 66.21 -14.63
CA THR A 147 -9.93 65.21 -15.65
C THR A 147 -8.87 64.24 -15.14
N GLN A 148 -7.85 64.74 -14.43
CA GLN A 148 -6.84 63.90 -13.79
C GLN A 148 -7.44 63.00 -12.73
N ASN A 149 -8.34 63.51 -11.88
CA ASN A 149 -9.00 62.70 -10.86
C ASN A 149 -9.84 61.58 -11.48
N GLU A 150 -10.62 61.88 -12.53
CA GLU A 150 -11.41 60.87 -13.25
C GLU A 150 -10.53 59.78 -13.88
N ALA A 151 -9.42 60.17 -14.53
CA ALA A 151 -8.48 59.22 -15.12
C ALA A 151 -7.77 58.34 -14.06
N TRP A 152 -7.47 58.91 -12.89
CA TRP A 152 -6.90 58.16 -11.77
C TRP A 152 -7.89 57.19 -11.14
N ASP A 153 -9.14 57.59 -10.97
CA ASP A 153 -10.18 56.72 -10.43
C ASP A 153 -10.44 55.55 -11.39
N GLU A 154 -10.49 55.79 -12.71
CA GLU A 154 -10.62 54.72 -13.72
C GLU A 154 -9.41 53.77 -13.75
N PHE A 155 -8.19 54.31 -13.60
CA PHE A 155 -6.98 53.49 -13.47
C PHE A 155 -6.96 52.66 -12.18
N GLU A 156 -7.35 53.25 -11.05
CA GLU A 156 -7.41 52.57 -9.75
C GLU A 156 -8.40 51.41 -9.81
N ASP A 157 -9.61 51.66 -10.28
CA ASP A 157 -10.65 50.63 -10.42
C ASP A 157 -10.21 49.52 -11.38
N GLY A 158 -9.69 49.86 -12.56
CA GLY A 158 -9.24 48.86 -13.54
C GLY A 158 -8.02 48.05 -13.07
N PHE A 159 -7.12 48.67 -12.29
CA PHE A 159 -5.99 47.96 -11.70
C PHE A 159 -6.43 47.01 -10.58
N LEU A 160 -7.31 47.47 -9.69
CA LEU A 160 -7.84 46.65 -8.61
C LEU A 160 -8.61 45.45 -9.17
N GLU A 161 -9.45 45.66 -10.18
CA GLU A 161 -10.18 44.58 -10.86
C GLU A 161 -9.23 43.58 -11.53
N ALA A 162 -8.16 44.04 -12.18
CA ALA A 162 -7.16 43.14 -12.78
C ALA A 162 -6.38 42.32 -11.75
N VAL A 163 -6.07 42.90 -10.59
CA VAL A 163 -5.39 42.19 -9.48
C VAL A 163 -6.31 41.19 -8.82
N ASP A 164 -7.59 41.55 -8.62
CA ASP A 164 -8.62 40.65 -8.10
C ASP A 164 -8.84 39.47 -9.05
N GLU A 165 -9.03 39.72 -10.35
CA GLU A 165 -9.21 38.67 -11.36
C GLU A 165 -8.01 37.70 -11.43
N LEU A 166 -6.79 38.23 -11.39
CA LEU A 166 -5.57 37.42 -11.36
C LEU A 166 -5.50 36.55 -10.10
N THR A 167 -5.88 37.10 -8.95
CA THR A 167 -5.89 36.41 -7.66
C THR A 167 -6.93 35.31 -7.63
N ALA A 168 -8.15 35.61 -8.08
CA ALA A 168 -9.24 34.65 -8.23
C ALA A 168 -8.86 33.49 -9.17
N GLN A 169 -8.19 33.79 -10.29
CA GLN A 169 -7.68 32.76 -11.20
C GLN A 169 -6.66 31.83 -10.52
N GLN A 170 -5.74 32.41 -9.73
CA GLN A 170 -4.73 31.63 -9.00
C GLN A 170 -5.36 30.74 -7.93
N GLN A 171 -6.35 31.27 -7.19
CA GLN A 171 -7.13 30.52 -6.21
C GLN A 171 -7.89 29.37 -6.88
N GLN A 172 -8.55 29.62 -8.00
CA GLN A 172 -9.32 28.61 -8.71
C GLN A 172 -8.43 27.45 -9.20
N VAL A 173 -7.27 27.73 -9.79
CA VAL A 173 -6.34 26.69 -10.24
C VAL A 173 -5.86 25.82 -9.07
N LEU A 174 -5.58 26.43 -7.92
CA LEU A 174 -5.15 25.71 -6.72
C LEU A 174 -6.29 24.89 -6.11
N ALA A 175 -7.51 25.43 -6.08
CA ALA A 175 -8.70 24.74 -5.62
C ALA A 175 -9.00 23.52 -6.51
N ASP A 176 -9.00 23.69 -7.83
CA ASP A 176 -9.21 22.61 -8.81
C ASP A 176 -8.14 21.53 -8.70
N SER A 177 -6.86 21.92 -8.54
CA SER A 177 -5.76 20.98 -8.34
C SER A 177 -5.90 20.18 -7.04
N THR A 178 -6.30 20.82 -5.96
CA THR A 178 -6.47 20.19 -4.64
C THR A 178 -7.68 19.25 -4.67
N GLN A 179 -8.78 19.68 -5.28
CA GLN A 179 -9.97 18.87 -5.45
C GLN A 179 -9.68 17.62 -6.31
N SER A 180 -8.98 17.77 -7.43
CA SER A 180 -8.57 16.65 -8.27
C SER A 180 -7.71 15.64 -7.49
N MET A 181 -6.78 16.12 -6.66
CA MET A 181 -5.95 15.26 -5.81
C MET A 181 -6.77 14.51 -4.74
N LEU A 182 -7.71 15.19 -4.10
CA LEU A 182 -8.64 14.58 -3.13
C LEU A 182 -9.53 13.53 -3.78
N GLU A 183 -9.98 13.79 -5.01
CA GLU A 183 -10.81 12.86 -5.79
C GLU A 183 -10.04 11.59 -6.16
N ALA A 184 -8.78 11.72 -6.61
CA ALA A 184 -7.90 10.58 -6.85
C ALA A 184 -7.57 9.78 -5.57
N GLN A 185 -7.42 10.45 -4.43
CA GLN A 185 -7.26 9.77 -3.14
C GLN A 185 -8.52 9.00 -2.72
N ARG A 186 -9.72 9.59 -2.91
CA ARG A 186 -11.00 8.89 -2.65
C ARG A 186 -11.17 7.65 -3.50
N GLU A 187 -10.81 7.72 -4.78
CA GLU A 187 -10.84 6.55 -5.66
C GLU A 187 -9.91 5.44 -5.16
N THR A 188 -8.70 5.81 -4.73
CA THR A 188 -7.71 4.88 -4.17
C THR A 188 -8.18 4.27 -2.84
N GLU A 189 -8.79 5.07 -1.97
CA GLU A 189 -9.41 4.63 -0.71
C GLU A 189 -10.48 3.58 -0.97
N GLN A 190 -11.44 3.87 -1.86
CA GLN A 190 -12.51 2.93 -2.21
C GLN A 190 -11.95 1.62 -2.77
N GLN A 191 -10.97 1.70 -3.67
CA GLN A 191 -10.33 0.51 -4.23
C GLN A 191 -9.61 -0.31 -3.15
N THR A 192 -9.01 0.35 -2.16
CA THR A 192 -8.29 -0.29 -1.05
C THR A 192 -9.25 -0.94 -0.07
N VAL A 193 -10.28 -0.22 0.39
CA VAL A 193 -11.32 -0.73 1.28
C VAL A 193 -12.04 -1.92 0.64
N GLU A 194 -12.41 -1.81 -0.63
CA GLU A 194 -13.05 -2.90 -1.37
C GLU A 194 -12.11 -4.10 -1.58
N GLY A 195 -10.80 -3.84 -1.70
CA GLY A 195 -9.77 -4.87 -1.75
C GLY A 195 -9.65 -5.65 -0.43
N VAL A 196 -9.65 -4.95 0.71
CA VAL A 196 -9.64 -5.56 2.04
C VAL A 196 -10.93 -6.34 2.28
N ARG A 197 -12.09 -5.76 1.94
CA ARG A 197 -13.40 -6.42 2.04
C ARG A 197 -13.47 -7.73 1.25
N ARG A 198 -13.00 -7.72 -0.01
CA ARG A 198 -12.89 -8.95 -0.82
C ARG A 198 -11.93 -9.98 -0.24
N ALA A 199 -10.85 -9.55 0.39
CA ALA A 199 -9.90 -10.45 1.03
C ALA A 199 -10.50 -11.10 2.29
N GLU A 200 -11.27 -10.33 3.07
CA GLU A 200 -12.03 -10.84 4.22
C GLU A 200 -13.11 -11.84 3.78
N GLU A 201 -13.93 -11.52 2.77
CA GLU A 201 -14.93 -12.44 2.21
C GLU A 201 -14.29 -13.76 1.71
N ALA A 202 -13.12 -13.68 1.08
CA ALA A 202 -12.38 -14.86 0.64
C ALA A 202 -11.83 -15.69 1.82
N ALA A 203 -11.33 -15.03 2.87
CA ALA A 203 -10.88 -15.69 4.08
C ALA A 203 -12.02 -16.38 4.82
N GLU A 204 -13.19 -15.75 4.90
CA GLU A 204 -14.42 -16.31 5.48
C GLU A 204 -14.89 -17.53 4.67
N THR A 205 -14.86 -17.45 3.34
CA THR A 205 -15.20 -18.57 2.43
C THR A 205 -14.25 -19.77 2.62
N VAL A 206 -12.95 -19.51 2.79
CA VAL A 206 -11.94 -20.56 3.05
C VAL A 206 -12.14 -21.19 4.43
N GLN A 207 -12.45 -20.38 5.44
CA GLN A 207 -12.73 -20.86 6.79
C GLN A 207 -13.98 -21.75 6.80
N GLN A 208 -15.04 -21.34 6.12
CA GLN A 208 -16.29 -22.09 6.00
C GLN A 208 -16.10 -23.40 5.22
N SER A 209 -15.35 -23.36 4.11
CA SER A 209 -14.99 -24.58 3.36
C SER A 209 -14.14 -25.55 4.19
N THR A 210 -13.33 -25.04 5.13
CA THR A 210 -12.51 -25.87 6.02
C THR A 210 -13.36 -26.55 7.08
N GLU A 211 -14.39 -25.88 7.61
CA GLU A 211 -15.39 -26.47 8.50
C GLU A 211 -16.20 -27.57 7.79
N ASP A 212 -16.68 -27.31 6.57
CA ASP A 212 -17.42 -28.30 5.77
C ASP A 212 -16.56 -29.54 5.44
N VAL A 213 -15.27 -29.35 5.15
CA VAL A 213 -14.33 -30.45 4.92
C VAL A 213 -14.06 -31.24 6.21
N ALA A 214 -13.91 -30.57 7.35
CA ALA A 214 -13.73 -31.23 8.64
C ALA A 214 -14.95 -32.08 9.00
N ASP A 215 -16.16 -31.56 8.81
CA ASP A 215 -17.41 -32.30 9.03
C ASP A 215 -17.54 -33.50 8.08
N THR A 216 -17.17 -33.34 6.80
CA THR A 216 -17.18 -34.43 5.82
C THR A 216 -16.16 -35.53 6.16
N VAL A 217 -14.97 -35.15 6.62
CA VAL A 217 -13.95 -36.09 7.08
C VAL A 217 -14.41 -36.83 8.33
N GLN A 218 -15.05 -36.14 9.27
CA GLN A 218 -15.59 -36.78 10.47
C GLN A 218 -16.73 -37.76 10.13
N GLN A 219 -17.64 -37.36 9.25
CA GLN A 219 -18.76 -38.21 8.82
C GLN A 219 -18.30 -39.42 8.00
N SER A 220 -17.29 -39.26 7.13
CA SER A 220 -16.68 -40.39 6.42
C SER A 220 -15.91 -41.32 7.36
N THR A 221 -15.25 -40.78 8.39
CA THR A 221 -14.57 -41.58 9.42
C THR A 221 -15.57 -42.38 10.25
N GLU A 222 -16.71 -41.79 10.62
CA GLU A 222 -17.81 -42.50 11.30
C GLU A 222 -18.43 -43.59 10.41
N ALA A 223 -18.59 -43.32 9.11
CA ALA A 223 -19.07 -44.30 8.15
C ALA A 223 -18.08 -45.47 7.98
N VAL A 224 -16.78 -45.19 7.87
CA VAL A 224 -15.72 -46.21 7.79
C VAL A 224 -15.63 -47.02 9.08
N ALA A 225 -15.74 -46.38 10.25
CA ALA A 225 -15.77 -47.07 11.54
C ALA A 225 -16.97 -48.01 11.64
N ARG A 226 -18.16 -47.56 11.18
CA ARG A 226 -19.37 -48.38 11.14
C ARG A 226 -19.22 -49.56 10.18
N THR A 227 -18.72 -49.34 8.97
CA THR A 227 -18.47 -50.42 8.00
C THR A 227 -17.42 -51.41 8.51
N ALA A 228 -16.35 -50.93 9.16
CA ALA A 228 -15.34 -51.80 9.76
C ALA A 228 -15.92 -52.63 10.92
N GLN A 229 -16.78 -52.05 11.76
CA GLN A 229 -17.50 -52.78 12.81
C GLN A 229 -18.46 -53.82 12.23
N GLU A 230 -19.24 -53.47 11.21
CA GLU A 230 -20.16 -54.37 10.52
C GLU A 230 -19.43 -55.52 9.82
N SER A 231 -18.31 -55.24 9.15
CA SER A 231 -17.43 -56.27 8.59
C SER A 231 -16.82 -57.16 9.68
N THR A 232 -16.42 -56.59 10.82
CA THR A 232 -15.86 -57.35 11.95
C THR A 232 -16.92 -58.26 12.58
N GLU A 233 -18.15 -57.78 12.77
CA GLU A 233 -19.27 -58.61 13.23
C GLU A 233 -19.64 -59.70 12.21
N SER A 234 -19.64 -59.38 10.92
CA SER A 234 -19.94 -60.33 9.85
C SER A 234 -18.88 -61.44 9.78
N VAL A 235 -17.59 -61.07 9.87
CA VAL A 235 -16.48 -62.02 9.95
C VAL A 235 -16.56 -62.82 11.25
N ALA A 236 -16.86 -62.21 12.40
CA ALA A 236 -17.02 -62.94 13.66
C ALA A 236 -18.17 -63.95 13.59
N ARG A 237 -19.32 -63.59 13.01
CA ARG A 237 -20.44 -64.51 12.77
C ARG A 237 -20.05 -65.63 11.82
N THR A 238 -19.36 -65.30 10.73
CA THR A 238 -18.92 -66.28 9.73
C THR A 238 -17.90 -67.24 10.35
N SER A 239 -16.92 -66.74 11.10
CA SER A 239 -15.95 -67.55 11.82
C SER A 239 -16.58 -68.41 12.91
N GLN A 240 -17.58 -67.91 13.64
CA GLN A 240 -18.34 -68.73 14.60
C GLN A 240 -19.14 -69.83 13.91
N GLN A 241 -19.78 -69.52 12.78
CA GLN A 241 -20.54 -70.48 12.00
C GLN A 241 -19.61 -71.54 11.38
N SER A 242 -18.50 -71.13 10.77
CA SER A 242 -17.49 -72.06 10.26
C SER A 242 -16.81 -72.85 11.37
N ALA A 243 -16.60 -72.27 12.55
CA ALA A 243 -16.08 -73.01 13.70
C ALA A 243 -17.08 -74.04 14.22
N GLN A 244 -18.38 -73.75 14.22
CA GLN A 244 -19.43 -74.72 14.55
C GLN A 244 -19.51 -75.82 13.49
N GLU A 245 -19.50 -75.47 12.20
CA GLU A 245 -19.47 -76.44 11.10
C GLU A 245 -18.21 -77.31 11.15
N LEU A 246 -17.05 -76.75 11.51
CA LEU A 246 -15.81 -77.51 11.70
C LEU A 246 -15.87 -78.37 12.97
N VAL A 247 -16.49 -77.91 14.05
CA VAL A 247 -16.69 -78.73 15.27
C VAL A 247 -17.65 -79.88 14.98
N ASP A 248 -18.72 -79.66 14.23
CA ASP A 248 -19.67 -80.69 13.82
C ASP A 248 -19.00 -81.68 12.84
N GLN A 249 -18.28 -81.18 11.83
CA GLN A 249 -17.49 -82.02 10.92
C GLN A 249 -16.35 -82.76 11.63
N THR A 250 -15.73 -82.14 12.65
CA THR A 250 -14.69 -82.80 13.44
C THR A 250 -15.31 -83.80 14.39
N ALA A 251 -16.50 -83.57 14.93
CA ALA A 251 -17.20 -84.56 15.74
C ALA A 251 -17.54 -85.80 14.91
N ASP A 252 -18.13 -85.61 13.71
CA ASP A 252 -18.43 -86.69 12.78
C ASP A 252 -17.14 -87.38 12.29
N ALA A 253 -16.12 -86.62 11.90
CA ALA A 253 -14.85 -87.18 11.45
C ALA A 253 -14.04 -87.83 12.57
N THR A 254 -14.15 -87.38 13.83
CA THR A 254 -13.48 -88.02 14.98
C THR A 254 -14.18 -89.32 15.36
N GLU A 255 -15.49 -89.41 15.18
CA GLU A 255 -16.22 -90.66 15.35
C GLU A 255 -15.80 -91.69 14.28
N ASP A 256 -15.61 -91.27 13.02
CA ASP A 256 -15.07 -92.12 11.94
C ASP A 256 -13.56 -92.42 12.09
N LEU A 257 -12.73 -91.42 12.42
CA LEU A 257 -11.28 -91.59 12.64
C LEU A 257 -10.96 -92.41 13.89
N ALA A 258 -11.78 -92.40 14.95
CA ALA A 258 -11.54 -93.26 16.12
C ALA A 258 -11.67 -94.74 15.75
N VAL A 259 -12.54 -95.06 14.80
CA VAL A 259 -12.71 -96.42 14.25
C VAL A 259 -11.53 -96.76 13.34
N ASP A 260 -11.17 -95.88 12.39
CA ASP A 260 -10.09 -96.14 11.41
C ASP A 260 -8.66 -96.05 12.00
N THR A 261 -8.43 -95.18 12.97
CA THR A 261 -7.10 -94.98 13.60
C THR A 261 -6.73 -96.15 14.51
N THR A 262 -7.71 -96.82 15.11
CA THR A 262 -7.47 -98.03 15.91
C THR A 262 -6.94 -99.15 14.99
N ASP A 263 -7.51 -99.31 13.80
CA ASP A 263 -7.09 -100.31 12.81
C ASP A 263 -5.77 -99.92 12.11
N ALA A 264 -5.52 -98.62 11.89
CA ALA A 264 -4.31 -98.15 11.22
C ALA A 264 -3.06 -98.14 12.12
N ILE A 265 -3.19 -97.87 13.43
CA ILE A 265 -2.07 -97.92 14.38
C ILE A 265 -1.51 -99.34 14.51
N GLU A 266 -2.38 -100.36 14.46
CA GLU A 266 -1.98 -101.77 14.42
C GLU A 266 -1.12 -102.07 13.17
N SER A 267 -1.41 -101.42 12.04
CA SER A 267 -0.75 -101.69 10.76
C SER A 267 0.50 -100.84 10.49
N ALA A 268 0.55 -99.59 10.96
CA ALA A 268 1.67 -98.67 10.68
C ALA A 268 2.91 -98.91 11.57
N THR A 269 2.72 -99.49 12.76
CA THR A 269 3.83 -99.84 13.67
C THR A 269 4.75 -100.91 13.06
N GLU A 270 4.21 -101.76 12.18
CA GLU A 270 4.99 -102.81 11.50
C GLU A 270 5.80 -102.28 10.30
N ALA A 271 5.38 -101.18 9.67
CA ALA A 271 5.97 -100.69 8.41
C ALA A 271 7.10 -99.64 8.58
N GLY A 272 7.07 -98.83 9.65
CA GLY A 272 8.06 -97.75 9.88
C GLY A 272 9.46 -98.24 10.23
N THR A 273 9.57 -99.39 10.89
CA THR A 273 10.83 -100.01 11.33
C THR A 273 11.72 -100.49 10.19
N ASP A 274 11.16 -100.82 9.03
CA ASP A 274 11.93 -101.39 7.91
C ASP A 274 12.65 -100.32 7.06
N VAL A 275 12.08 -99.13 6.94
CA VAL A 275 12.67 -98.05 6.12
C VAL A 275 13.84 -97.37 6.83
N ALA A 276 13.76 -97.21 8.15
CA ALA A 276 14.85 -96.63 8.95
C ALA A 276 16.10 -97.53 8.94
N LYS A 277 15.91 -98.86 9.07
CA LYS A 277 16.99 -99.86 9.02
C LYS A 277 17.74 -99.90 7.69
N GLN A 278 17.08 -99.67 6.56
CA GLN A 278 17.72 -99.64 5.25
C GLN A 278 18.64 -98.41 5.05
N ASN A 279 18.29 -97.27 5.64
CA ASN A 279 19.10 -96.05 5.53
C ASN A 279 20.43 -96.14 6.27
N LEU A 280 20.50 -96.80 7.42
CA LEU A 280 21.77 -97.03 8.14
C LEU A 280 22.71 -97.99 7.40
N GLN A 281 22.17 -98.94 6.64
CA GLN A 281 22.95 -99.91 5.86
C GLN A 281 23.66 -99.31 4.65
N ALA A 282 23.29 -98.09 4.25
CA ALA A 282 23.91 -97.37 3.14
C ALA A 282 25.26 -96.71 3.51
N LEU A 283 25.61 -96.67 4.80
CA LEU A 283 26.89 -96.12 5.27
C LEU A 283 28.02 -97.14 5.09
N GLU A 284 29.14 -96.69 4.50
CA GLU A 284 30.27 -97.56 4.19
C GLU A 284 30.84 -98.21 5.47
N GLY A 285 30.71 -99.54 5.55
CA GLY A 285 31.13 -100.33 6.71
C GLY A 285 30.04 -100.63 7.74
N VAL A 286 28.83 -100.07 7.61
CA VAL A 286 27.67 -100.39 8.46
C VAL A 286 26.80 -101.42 7.76
N GLY A 287 27.09 -102.71 7.97
CA GLY A 287 26.23 -103.80 7.49
C GLY A 287 24.98 -104.01 8.35
N GLN A 288 24.05 -104.85 7.89
CA GLN A 288 22.78 -105.19 8.57
C GLN A 288 22.93 -105.47 10.07
N THR A 289 23.93 -106.28 10.44
CA THR A 289 24.19 -106.66 11.83
C THR A 289 24.52 -105.46 12.73
N TYR A 290 25.21 -104.45 12.23
CA TYR A 290 25.51 -103.25 13.00
C TYR A 290 24.32 -102.29 13.03
N ALA A 291 23.54 -102.22 11.96
CA ALA A 291 22.32 -101.41 11.90
C ALA A 291 21.26 -101.89 12.90
N GLU A 292 21.05 -103.20 13.04
CA GLU A 292 20.11 -103.77 14.03
C GLU A 292 20.54 -103.46 15.47
N ARG A 293 21.83 -103.59 15.79
CA ARG A 293 22.36 -103.28 17.12
C ARG A 293 22.28 -101.79 17.47
N LEU A 294 22.41 -100.93 16.48
CA LEU A 294 22.22 -99.48 16.65
C LEU A 294 20.74 -99.15 16.85
N ALA A 295 19.85 -99.80 16.11
CA ALA A 295 18.40 -99.64 16.26
C ALA A 295 17.90 -100.05 17.66
N ASP A 296 18.37 -101.18 18.19
CA ASP A 296 18.05 -101.61 19.57
C ASP A 296 18.52 -100.62 20.65
N ALA A 297 19.51 -99.79 20.32
CA ALA A 297 20.01 -98.70 21.17
C ALA A 297 19.30 -97.36 20.91
N GLY A 298 18.23 -97.34 20.11
CA GLY A 298 17.46 -96.15 19.74
C GLY A 298 18.12 -95.27 18.67
N ILE A 299 19.14 -95.79 17.96
CA ILE A 299 19.82 -95.11 16.85
C ILE A 299 19.37 -95.80 15.58
N GLU A 300 18.18 -95.41 15.10
CA GLU A 300 17.50 -96.10 14.00
C GLU A 300 17.73 -95.42 12.64
N THR A 301 18.15 -94.15 12.63
CA THR A 301 18.34 -93.38 11.40
C THR A 301 19.76 -92.78 11.29
N VAL A 302 20.14 -92.39 10.06
CA VAL A 302 21.40 -91.66 9.80
C VAL A 302 21.46 -90.34 10.57
N ALA A 303 20.30 -89.71 10.81
CA ALA A 303 20.20 -88.48 11.59
C ALA A 303 20.43 -88.71 13.10
N ASP A 304 20.03 -89.87 13.63
CA ASP A 304 20.30 -90.21 15.03
C ASP A 304 21.78 -90.53 15.22
N LEU A 305 22.37 -91.23 14.25
CA LEU A 305 23.79 -91.56 14.26
C LEU A 305 24.68 -90.31 14.19
N SER A 306 24.30 -89.31 13.38
CA SER A 306 25.09 -88.07 13.22
C SER A 306 25.14 -87.21 14.50
N ARG A 307 24.13 -87.34 15.38
CA ARG A 307 24.03 -86.64 16.67
C ARG A 307 24.52 -87.48 17.85
N ALA A 308 24.75 -88.77 17.64
CA ALA A 308 25.19 -89.68 18.69
C ALA A 308 26.65 -89.44 19.07
N GLN A 309 27.00 -89.80 20.31
CA GLN A 309 28.37 -89.71 20.79
C GLN A 309 29.15 -90.97 20.43
N ALA A 310 30.42 -90.80 20.02
CA ALA A 310 31.27 -91.92 19.60
C ALA A 310 31.38 -93.05 20.64
N ASN A 311 31.33 -92.73 21.94
CA ASN A 311 31.33 -93.74 23.01
C ASN A 311 30.04 -94.59 23.01
N SER A 312 28.88 -93.93 22.90
CA SER A 312 27.57 -94.61 22.86
C SER A 312 27.41 -95.48 21.62
N VAL A 313 27.83 -94.98 20.45
CA VAL A 313 27.81 -95.74 19.19
C VAL A 313 28.77 -96.92 19.25
N ALA A 314 30.00 -96.72 19.74
CA ALA A 314 30.98 -97.79 19.92
C ALA A 314 30.48 -98.90 20.84
N LYS A 315 29.76 -98.53 21.91
CA LYS A 315 29.17 -99.47 22.86
C LYS A 315 27.99 -100.23 22.28
N ALA A 316 27.11 -99.56 21.54
CA ALA A 316 25.94 -100.18 20.91
C ALA A 316 26.33 -101.17 19.79
N ALA A 317 27.28 -100.78 18.94
CA ALA A 317 27.76 -101.60 17.82
C ALA A 317 28.91 -102.56 18.20
N GLU A 318 29.45 -102.49 19.42
CA GLU A 318 30.65 -103.21 19.89
C GLU A 318 31.87 -103.05 18.97
N ILE A 319 32.19 -101.80 18.63
CA ILE A 319 33.32 -101.43 17.78
C ILE A 319 34.28 -100.49 18.51
N SER A 320 35.44 -100.20 17.91
CA SER A 320 36.35 -99.18 18.45
C SER A 320 35.76 -97.77 18.31
N GLN A 321 36.07 -96.88 19.26
CA GLN A 321 35.62 -95.48 19.20
C GLN A 321 36.13 -94.74 17.94
N ALA A 322 37.30 -95.11 17.41
CA ALA A 322 37.80 -94.57 16.15
C ALA A 322 36.85 -94.90 14.99
N ARG A 323 36.45 -96.18 14.84
CA ARG A 323 35.51 -96.61 13.80
C ARG A 323 34.12 -96.01 13.98
N ALA A 324 33.66 -95.86 15.23
CA ALA A 324 32.39 -95.18 15.52
C ALA A 324 32.44 -93.70 15.11
N THR A 325 33.59 -93.03 15.29
CA THR A 325 33.78 -91.64 14.88
C THR A 325 33.71 -91.51 13.35
N ASP A 326 34.32 -92.44 12.62
CA ASP A 326 34.26 -92.46 11.15
C ASP A 326 32.81 -92.59 10.65
N TRP A 327 32.00 -93.45 11.28
CA TRP A 327 30.59 -93.61 10.94
C TRP A 327 29.75 -92.37 11.24
N ILE A 328 30.00 -91.70 12.38
CA ILE A 328 29.32 -90.44 12.72
C ILE A 328 29.67 -89.35 11.71
N GLN A 329 30.94 -89.24 11.32
CA GLN A 329 31.37 -88.27 10.30
C GLN A 329 30.74 -88.57 8.93
N ALA A 330 30.72 -89.83 8.51
CA ALA A 330 30.05 -90.23 7.27
C ALA A 330 28.55 -89.89 7.28
N ALA A 331 27.87 -90.14 8.40
CA ALA A 331 26.47 -89.78 8.59
C ALA A 331 26.24 -88.24 8.55
N GLN A 332 27.15 -87.47 9.15
CA GLN A 332 27.11 -86.00 9.09
C GLN A 332 27.30 -85.47 7.67
N SER A 333 28.18 -86.08 6.88
CA SER A 333 28.37 -85.71 5.47
C SER A 333 27.14 -86.03 4.62
N GLN A 334 26.51 -87.20 4.80
CA GLN A 334 25.29 -87.55 4.05
C GLN A 334 24.09 -86.68 4.43
N SER A 335 24.01 -86.21 5.67
CA SER A 335 22.95 -85.29 6.10
C SER A 335 23.09 -83.87 5.53
N GLN A 336 24.21 -83.52 4.90
CA GLN A 336 24.48 -82.17 4.34
C GLN A 336 24.32 -82.09 2.81
N THR A 337 23.98 -83.20 2.15
CA THR A 337 23.75 -83.26 0.69
C THR A 337 22.26 -83.25 0.41
#